data_AF-A0A7W3JCQ0-F1
#
_entry.id   AF-A0A7W3JCQ0-F1
#
_cell.length_a   1.000
_cell.length_b   1.000
_cell.length_c   1.000
_cell.angle_alpha   90.00
_cell.angle_beta   90.00
_cell.angle_gamma   90.00
#
_symmetry.space_group_name_H-M   'P 1'
#
loop_
_entity.id
_entity.type
_entity.pdbx_description
1 polymer ?
#
loop_
_entity_poly.entity_id
_entity_poly.type
_entity_poly.pdbx_seq_one_letter_code
_entity_poly.pdbx_strand_id
1 'polypeptide(L)'
;MRVLTARDDALLVELDDLDQAVALYESLLADPVRGVGTPVPGARTLLVPFRPSAVSARDLAAELRARPLERGARTTARTVEVPVLYDGADLTEVAALLGWSTDELVRRHTGATWTVGFVGFAPGFAYLTSDDPELVVPRRSSPRTRVPAGSVALAGPYSGVYPRESPGGWQLLGRTDAPVWDVTRERPALLLPGDTVRFTSTAALSRAPVSAPPPAAVPPTSPAPPSPTPPPTAGVDHSSCCHDDPVPGSNRCGQQLGLEVVSGGAQALVQDLGRGGAEGAGVSASGALDRPSLRAANRAVGNPTDAAVIESVGGLRLRARGPQVLAVTGAAGDLVVRPGGDGPGARRDGTDGPGARRPGNGAHGVRRPRPGEPFALDDGDELRLAAPARGVRAYVAVRGGIDVPPVLGSRATDVLAGLGPDPLGSGDVLPVGAPDRGLPAAAPPPPAPAPAPGPTPDELPAPGETTELTIVLGPRDDWFDTATIDLLTGQDWLVTPRSNRIGLRLDGEALTRLPERRDTELPSEGCVTGAIQVPPDGLPVLFLADHPLTGGYPVIAAVAADQVPLAGQLPAGARVRLTIRNTPGGTP
;
A
#
# COMPACT_ATOMS: atom_id res chain seq x y z
N MET A 1 29.34 -12.23 -3.79
CA MET A 1 27.92 -12.31 -4.22
C MET A 1 27.30 -13.67 -3.91
N ARG A 2 26.17 -13.69 -3.18
CA ARG A 2 25.33 -14.87 -2.88
C ARG A 2 23.91 -14.60 -3.40
N VAL A 3 23.32 -15.53 -4.14
CA VAL A 3 21.92 -15.41 -4.64
C VAL A 3 21.04 -16.33 -3.82
N LEU A 4 20.03 -15.76 -3.18
CA LEU A 4 19.12 -16.44 -2.27
C LEU A 4 17.70 -16.40 -2.83
N THR A 5 16.91 -17.43 -2.53
CA THR A 5 15.48 -17.42 -2.83
C THR A 5 14.76 -16.55 -1.81
N ALA A 6 14.05 -15.51 -2.27
CA ALA A 6 13.17 -14.71 -1.41
C ALA A 6 11.72 -15.19 -1.47
N ARG A 7 11.28 -15.65 -2.65
CA ARG A 7 9.98 -16.29 -2.93
C ARG A 7 10.07 -17.07 -4.24
N ASP A 8 9.02 -17.80 -4.63
CA ASP A 8 8.96 -18.51 -5.91
C ASP A 8 8.99 -17.61 -7.16
N ASP A 9 8.86 -16.29 -6.98
CA ASP A 9 8.95 -15.27 -8.03
C ASP A 9 9.85 -14.08 -7.63
N ALA A 10 10.76 -14.27 -6.66
CA ALA A 10 11.72 -13.23 -6.26
C ALA A 10 13.03 -13.82 -5.74
N LEU A 11 14.15 -13.23 -6.15
CA LEU A 11 15.49 -13.54 -5.64
C LEU A 11 16.02 -12.39 -4.78
N LEU A 12 16.76 -12.71 -3.71
CA LEU A 12 17.55 -11.73 -2.96
C LEU A 12 19.02 -11.94 -3.28
N VAL A 13 19.66 -10.96 -3.89
CA VAL A 13 21.11 -10.95 -4.12
C VAL A 13 21.78 -10.29 -2.94
N GLU A 14 22.69 -10.99 -2.27
CA GLU A 14 23.56 -10.45 -1.21
C GLU A 14 24.96 -10.19 -1.78
N LEU A 15 25.46 -8.99 -1.54
CA LEU A 15 26.70 -8.45 -2.05
C LEU A 15 27.63 -8.08 -0.89
N ASP A 16 28.89 -7.79 -1.23
CA ASP A 16 29.91 -7.57 -0.21
C ASP A 16 29.68 -6.24 0.51
N ASP A 17 29.19 -5.23 -0.21
CA ASP A 17 28.94 -3.88 0.27
C ASP A 17 27.81 -3.17 -0.51
N LEU A 18 27.55 -1.92 -0.12
CA LEU A 18 26.55 -1.06 -0.75
C LEU A 18 26.93 -0.65 -2.18
N ASP A 19 28.21 -0.45 -2.47
CA ASP A 19 28.66 0.03 -3.78
C ASP A 19 28.40 -1.03 -4.84
N GLN A 20 28.66 -2.31 -4.53
CA GLN A 20 28.26 -3.42 -5.38
C GLN A 20 26.74 -3.50 -5.55
N ALA A 21 25.96 -3.27 -4.48
CA ALA A 21 24.49 -3.29 -4.55
C ALA A 21 23.93 -2.21 -5.48
N VAL A 22 24.49 -1.00 -5.41
CA VAL A 22 24.14 0.09 -6.32
C VAL A 22 24.61 -0.22 -7.74
N ALA A 23 25.82 -0.75 -7.94
CA ALA A 23 26.31 -1.10 -9.27
C ALA A 23 25.42 -2.14 -9.97
N LEU A 24 24.99 -3.17 -9.24
CA LEU A 24 24.07 -4.18 -9.79
C LEU A 24 22.69 -3.58 -10.10
N TYR A 25 22.17 -2.71 -9.23
CA TYR A 25 20.92 -1.99 -9.46
C TYR A 25 20.98 -1.14 -10.73
N GLU A 26 22.03 -0.32 -10.88
CA GLU A 26 22.25 0.53 -12.06
C GLU A 26 22.42 -0.32 -13.34
N SER A 27 23.13 -1.44 -13.26
CA SER A 27 23.27 -2.38 -14.38
C SER A 27 21.90 -2.90 -14.86
N LEU A 28 21.01 -3.26 -13.94
CA LEU A 28 19.66 -3.76 -14.27
C LEU A 28 18.76 -2.66 -14.86
N LEU A 29 18.94 -1.41 -14.45
CA LEU A 29 18.23 -0.29 -15.06
C LEU A 29 18.75 0.04 -16.47
N ALA A 30 20.06 -0.05 -16.68
CA ALA A 30 20.70 0.24 -17.96
C ALA A 30 20.43 -0.86 -19.01
N ASP A 31 20.42 -2.13 -18.59
CA ASP A 31 20.15 -3.29 -19.45
C ASP A 31 19.12 -4.23 -18.78
N PRO A 32 17.81 -3.96 -18.97
CA PRO A 32 16.74 -4.71 -18.30
C PRO A 32 16.59 -6.15 -18.79
N VAL A 33 16.43 -7.09 -17.86
CA VAL A 33 16.14 -8.50 -18.18
C VAL A 33 14.63 -8.68 -18.40
N ARG A 34 14.25 -9.32 -19.51
CA ARG A 34 12.83 -9.62 -19.78
C ARG A 34 12.23 -10.46 -18.65
N GLY A 35 11.11 -9.97 -18.09
CA GLY A 35 10.38 -10.66 -17.04
C GLY A 35 10.81 -10.30 -15.63
N VAL A 36 11.87 -9.52 -15.45
CA VAL A 36 12.25 -8.93 -14.16
C VAL A 36 11.39 -7.70 -13.88
N GLY A 37 10.89 -7.59 -12.64
CA GLY A 37 10.15 -6.43 -12.14
C GLY A 37 11.08 -5.34 -11.59
N THR A 38 10.53 -4.32 -10.93
CA THR A 38 11.33 -3.26 -10.30
C THR A 38 12.20 -3.84 -9.18
N PRO A 39 13.53 -3.76 -9.26
CA PRO A 39 14.40 -4.21 -8.17
C PRO A 39 14.28 -3.29 -6.95
N VAL A 40 14.42 -3.84 -5.75
CA VAL A 40 14.37 -3.11 -4.48
C VAL A 40 15.74 -3.15 -3.81
N PRO A 41 16.49 -2.03 -3.81
CA PRO A 41 17.80 -1.97 -3.17
C PRO A 41 17.69 -1.95 -1.65
N GLY A 42 18.58 -2.67 -0.98
CA GLY A 42 18.82 -2.63 0.46
C GLY A 42 20.25 -2.22 0.77
N ALA A 43 20.69 -2.42 2.02
CA ALA A 43 22.00 -2.00 2.49
C ALA A 43 23.17 -2.64 1.74
N ARG A 44 23.14 -3.96 1.59
CA ARG A 44 24.12 -4.75 0.80
C ARG A 44 23.42 -5.84 0.00
N THR A 45 22.15 -5.60 -0.30
CA THR A 45 21.27 -6.57 -0.96
C THR A 45 20.47 -5.91 -2.07
N LEU A 46 20.08 -6.71 -3.05
CA LEU A 46 19.14 -6.32 -4.09
C LEU A 46 18.06 -7.39 -4.21
N LEU A 47 16.83 -7.05 -3.88
CA LEU A 47 15.67 -7.91 -4.14
C LEU A 47 15.27 -7.73 -5.60
N VAL A 48 15.16 -8.84 -6.33
CA VAL A 48 14.86 -8.88 -7.77
C VAL A 48 13.59 -9.72 -7.98
N PRO A 49 12.41 -9.08 -8.07
CA PRO A 49 11.19 -9.76 -8.48
C PRO A 49 11.28 -10.21 -9.94
N PHE A 50 10.72 -11.37 -10.27
CA PHE A 50 10.68 -11.86 -11.64
C PHE A 50 9.39 -12.63 -11.93
N ARG A 51 9.08 -12.85 -13.20
CA ARG A 51 7.96 -13.67 -13.63
C ARG A 51 8.47 -15.06 -14.02
N PRO A 52 8.13 -16.13 -13.28
CA PRO A 52 8.58 -17.49 -13.58
C PRO A 52 8.18 -17.99 -14.98
N SER A 53 7.10 -17.44 -15.55
CA SER A 53 6.66 -17.73 -16.92
C SER A 53 7.50 -17.05 -18.01
N ALA A 54 8.37 -16.10 -17.65
CA ALA A 54 9.22 -15.35 -18.58
C ALA A 54 10.71 -15.68 -18.43
N VAL A 55 11.17 -15.92 -17.19
CA VAL A 55 12.56 -16.28 -16.88
C VAL A 55 12.60 -17.22 -15.67
N SER A 56 13.45 -18.25 -15.72
CA SER A 56 13.62 -19.17 -14.58
C SER A 56 14.50 -18.54 -13.50
N ALA A 57 14.29 -18.93 -12.24
CA ALA A 57 15.14 -18.48 -11.13
C ALA A 57 16.64 -18.78 -11.38
N ARG A 58 16.92 -19.95 -11.96
CA ARG A 58 18.29 -20.39 -12.28
C ARG A 58 18.93 -19.51 -13.36
N ASP A 59 18.21 -19.23 -14.44
CA ASP A 59 18.75 -18.41 -15.54
C ASP A 59 18.94 -16.97 -15.09
N LEU A 60 17.99 -16.43 -14.32
CA LEU A 60 18.12 -15.10 -13.73
C LEU A 60 19.31 -15.03 -12.76
N ALA A 61 19.52 -16.06 -11.93
CA ALA A 61 20.67 -16.10 -11.03
C ALA A 61 22.00 -16.18 -11.77
N ALA A 62 22.06 -16.85 -12.94
CA ALA A 62 23.25 -16.87 -13.79
C ALA A 62 23.52 -15.50 -14.43
N GLU A 63 22.47 -14.86 -14.96
CA GLU A 63 22.50 -13.51 -15.52
C GLU A 63 22.98 -12.47 -14.50
N LEU A 64 22.43 -12.48 -13.28
CA LEU A 64 22.81 -11.57 -12.21
C LEU A 64 24.28 -11.73 -11.80
N ARG A 65 24.81 -12.95 -11.80
CA ARG A 65 26.23 -13.23 -11.47
C ARG A 65 27.19 -12.78 -12.57
N ALA A 66 26.73 -12.64 -13.80
CA ALA A 66 27.55 -12.22 -14.94
C ALA A 66 27.65 -10.69 -15.08
N ARG A 67 26.85 -9.93 -14.32
CA ARG A 67 26.79 -8.46 -14.40
C ARG A 67 28.01 -7.80 -13.74
N PRO A 68 28.45 -6.65 -14.28
CA PRO A 68 29.53 -5.88 -13.66
C PRO A 68 29.09 -5.34 -12.29
N LEU A 69 29.95 -5.50 -11.29
CA LEU A 69 29.75 -4.98 -9.93
C LEU A 69 30.63 -3.75 -9.62
N GLU A 70 31.43 -3.32 -10.59
CA GLU A 70 32.20 -2.09 -10.48
C GLU A 70 31.36 -0.91 -10.95
N ARG A 71 31.31 0.16 -10.14
CA ARG A 71 30.72 1.43 -10.59
C ARG A 71 31.57 1.99 -11.74
N GLY A 72 30.96 2.17 -12.91
CA GLY A 72 31.55 3.00 -13.95
C GLY A 72 31.69 4.45 -13.48
N ALA A 73 32.72 5.17 -13.96
CA ALA A 73 32.86 6.60 -13.70
C ALA A 73 31.62 7.35 -14.21
N ARG A 74 30.77 7.84 -13.30
CA ARG A 74 29.49 8.46 -13.65
C ARG A 74 29.68 9.87 -14.18
N THR A 75 28.99 10.17 -15.29
CA THR A 75 28.93 11.49 -15.93
C THR A 75 27.70 12.32 -15.54
N THR A 76 26.76 11.80 -14.73
CA THR A 76 25.44 12.45 -14.48
C THR A 76 24.88 12.32 -13.04
N ALA A 77 25.71 12.16 -12.00
CA ALA A 77 25.20 12.22 -10.62
C ALA A 77 24.77 13.65 -10.25
N ARG A 78 23.49 13.85 -9.95
CA ARG A 78 22.99 15.14 -9.44
C ARG A 78 23.49 15.33 -8.01
N THR A 79 24.04 16.51 -7.72
CA THR A 79 24.31 16.94 -6.35
C THR A 79 23.09 17.69 -5.80
N VAL A 80 22.54 17.24 -4.68
CA VAL A 80 21.42 17.87 -3.97
C VAL A 80 21.95 18.50 -2.68
N GLU A 81 21.67 19.79 -2.48
CA GLU A 81 21.99 20.47 -1.23
C GLU A 81 20.81 20.41 -0.27
N VAL A 82 21.07 20.03 0.98
CA VAL A 82 20.07 19.95 2.05
C VAL A 82 20.49 20.89 3.19
N PRO A 83 19.81 22.03 3.39
CA PRO A 83 20.12 22.93 4.49
C PRO A 83 19.67 22.32 5.83
N VAL A 84 20.54 22.37 6.83
CA VAL A 84 20.32 21.78 8.15
C VAL A 84 20.59 22.83 9.23
N LEU A 85 19.60 23.02 10.09
CA LEU A 85 19.78 23.65 11.39
C LEU A 85 20.27 22.57 12.36
N TYR A 86 21.53 22.65 12.78
CA TYR A 86 22.14 21.69 13.70
C TYR A 86 21.75 21.98 15.16
N ASP A 87 20.50 21.66 15.49
CA ASP A 87 19.90 21.81 16.81
C ASP A 87 19.34 20.49 17.35
N GLY A 88 19.80 19.36 16.80
CA GLY A 88 19.27 18.04 17.11
C GLY A 88 19.51 17.62 18.56
N ALA A 89 18.55 16.88 19.10
CA ALA A 89 18.57 16.45 20.50
C ALA A 89 19.81 15.62 20.88
N ASP A 90 20.43 14.94 19.92
CA ASP A 90 21.57 14.05 20.15
C ASP A 90 22.90 14.65 19.69
N LEU A 91 22.93 15.89 19.18
CA LEU A 91 24.13 16.47 18.55
C LEU A 91 25.37 16.40 19.48
N THR A 92 25.20 16.78 20.74
CA THR A 92 26.28 16.73 21.75
C THR A 92 26.65 15.30 22.13
N GLU A 93 25.67 14.39 22.22
CA GLU A 93 25.90 12.97 22.55
C GLU A 93 26.69 12.28 21.42
N VAL A 94 26.32 12.54 20.16
CA VAL A 94 27.01 12.00 18.99
C VAL A 94 28.45 12.51 18.90
N ALA A 95 28.66 13.80 19.13
CA ALA A 95 30.01 14.36 19.16
C ALA A 95 30.87 13.66 20.22
N ALA A 96 30.32 13.40 21.41
CA ALA A 96 31.01 12.67 22.47
C ALA A 96 31.31 11.20 22.09
N LEU A 97 30.38 10.51 21.43
CA LEU A 97 30.58 9.13 20.94
C LEU A 97 31.74 9.02 19.95
N LEU A 98 31.95 10.07 19.14
CA LEU A 98 33.03 10.15 18.14
C LEU A 98 34.33 10.76 18.71
N GLY A 99 34.30 11.26 19.96
CA GLY A 99 35.45 11.94 20.57
C GLY A 99 35.72 13.34 19.99
N TRP A 100 34.71 14.00 19.44
CA TRP A 100 34.80 15.31 18.78
C TRP A 100 34.05 16.41 19.55
N SER A 101 34.31 17.67 19.19
CA SER A 101 33.40 18.77 19.55
C SER A 101 32.17 18.76 18.64
N THR A 102 31.10 19.44 19.06
CA THR A 102 29.91 19.65 18.22
C THR A 102 30.27 20.37 16.93
N ASP A 103 31.15 21.37 16.98
CA ASP A 103 31.58 22.13 15.81
C ASP A 103 32.36 21.25 14.82
N GLU A 104 33.21 20.35 15.33
CA GLU A 104 33.95 19.40 14.50
C GLU A 104 33.02 18.38 13.84
N LEU A 105 32.03 17.86 14.56
CA LEU A 105 31.00 16.99 14.00
C LEU A 105 30.22 17.69 12.89
N VAL A 106 29.78 18.94 13.11
CA VAL A 106 29.07 19.73 12.08
C VAL A 106 29.97 19.97 10.87
N ARG A 107 31.24 20.35 11.09
CA ARG A 107 32.22 20.59 10.02
C ARG A 107 32.46 19.34 9.17
N ARG A 108 32.58 18.16 9.79
CA ARG A 108 32.76 16.88 9.09
C ARG A 108 31.49 16.43 8.36
N HIS A 109 30.34 16.48 9.02
CA HIS A 109 29.07 16.09 8.39
C HIS A 109 28.72 16.97 7.17
N THR A 110 29.01 18.27 7.23
CA THR A 110 28.83 19.21 6.09
C THR A 110 29.94 19.14 5.05
N GLY A 111 31.16 18.75 5.45
CA GLY A 111 32.30 18.61 4.54
C GLY A 111 32.33 17.29 3.76
N ALA A 112 31.66 16.25 4.27
CA ALA A 112 31.57 14.95 3.64
C ALA A 112 30.68 14.98 2.38
N THR A 113 31.06 14.17 1.39
CA THR A 113 30.24 13.88 0.22
C THR A 113 29.37 12.67 0.52
N TRP A 114 28.05 12.89 0.60
CA TRP A 114 27.11 11.82 0.88
C TRP A 114 26.58 11.23 -0.42
N THR A 115 26.47 9.91 -0.51
CA THR A 115 25.88 9.21 -1.65
C THR A 115 24.63 8.47 -1.20
N VAL A 116 23.53 8.65 -1.92
CA VAL A 116 22.30 7.90 -1.64
C VAL A 116 22.50 6.46 -2.07
N GLY A 117 22.54 5.55 -1.09
CA GLY A 117 22.64 4.12 -1.34
C GLY A 117 21.32 3.54 -1.82
N PHE A 118 20.31 3.66 -0.99
CA PHE A 118 18.97 3.14 -1.26
C PHE A 118 17.91 3.99 -0.57
N VAL A 119 16.66 3.84 -1.02
CA VAL A 119 15.48 4.50 -0.45
C VAL A 119 14.55 3.41 0.07
N GLY A 120 14.11 3.53 1.31
CA GLY A 120 13.37 2.48 1.99
C GLY A 120 12.89 2.93 3.36
N PHE A 121 12.33 2.03 4.17
CA PHE A 121 11.66 2.33 5.46
C PHE A 121 10.37 3.16 5.38
N ALA A 122 10.39 4.29 4.68
CA ALA A 122 9.25 5.14 4.40
C ALA A 122 9.40 5.83 3.04
N PRO A 123 8.31 6.30 2.41
CA PRO A 123 8.37 7.05 1.16
C PRO A 123 9.37 8.22 1.25
N GLY A 124 10.39 8.22 0.39
CA GLY A 124 11.42 9.26 0.34
C GLY A 124 12.48 9.23 1.44
N PHE A 125 12.48 8.25 2.36
CA PHE A 125 13.57 8.10 3.33
C PHE A 125 14.78 7.45 2.65
N ALA A 126 15.83 8.25 2.44
CA ALA A 126 17.07 7.83 1.82
C ALA A 126 18.12 7.48 2.87
N TYR A 127 18.86 6.38 2.63
CA TYR A 127 20.03 5.99 3.40
C TYR A 127 21.27 6.49 2.67
N LEU A 128 22.00 7.41 3.30
CA LEU A 128 23.17 8.05 2.71
C LEU A 128 24.46 7.54 3.36
N THR A 129 25.48 7.23 2.58
CA THR A 129 26.83 6.91 3.07
C THR A 129 27.81 8.03 2.72
N SER A 130 28.83 8.25 3.55
CA SER A 130 29.84 9.29 3.35
C SER A 130 31.17 8.73 2.83
N ASP A 131 31.97 9.62 2.24
CA ASP A 131 33.40 9.43 1.97
C ASP A 131 34.29 9.56 3.21
N ASP A 132 33.77 10.11 4.32
CA ASP A 132 34.42 10.11 5.64
C ASP A 132 34.09 8.79 6.38
N PRO A 133 35.07 7.88 6.57
CA PRO A 133 34.85 6.58 7.22
C PRO A 133 34.72 6.66 8.73
N GLU A 134 35.01 7.81 9.36
CA GLU A 134 34.90 7.99 10.80
C GLU A 134 33.48 8.40 11.24
N LEU A 135 32.59 8.77 10.32
CA LEU A 135 31.18 9.12 10.59
C LEU A 135 30.30 7.89 10.81
N VAL A 136 30.69 7.03 11.77
CA VAL A 136 29.98 5.81 12.13
C VAL A 136 29.52 5.90 13.58
N VAL A 137 28.21 5.95 13.80
CA VAL A 137 27.61 6.18 15.13
C VAL A 137 26.61 5.09 15.45
N PRO A 138 26.68 4.41 16.60
CA PRO A 138 25.68 3.39 16.94
C PRO A 138 24.28 3.99 17.04
N ARG A 139 23.27 3.16 16.76
CA ARG A 139 21.87 3.50 17.07
C ARG A 139 21.69 3.67 18.56
N ARG A 140 20.63 4.38 18.96
CA ARG A 140 20.18 4.41 20.35
C ARG A 140 19.81 3.00 20.82
N SER A 141 20.17 2.68 22.06
CA SER A 141 19.78 1.43 22.71
C SER A 141 18.27 1.32 22.91
N SER A 142 17.58 2.45 23.06
CA SER A 142 16.11 2.54 23.07
C SER A 142 15.62 3.48 21.97
N PRO A 143 14.79 2.99 21.03
CA PRO A 143 14.26 3.84 19.97
C PRO A 143 13.23 4.83 20.51
N ARG A 144 13.16 6.01 19.90
CA ARG A 144 12.09 6.99 20.17
C ARG A 144 10.78 6.48 19.62
N THR A 145 9.71 6.70 20.36
CA THR A 145 8.34 6.49 19.87
C THR A 145 7.95 7.51 18.81
N ARG A 146 8.61 8.67 18.79
CA ARG A 146 8.33 9.78 17.88
C ARG A 146 9.60 10.53 17.50
N VAL A 147 9.90 10.58 16.21
CA VAL A 147 10.92 11.40 15.55
C VAL A 147 10.19 12.36 14.59
N PRO A 148 10.35 13.69 14.73
CA PRO A 148 9.67 14.65 13.86
C PRO A 148 10.09 14.56 12.39
N ALA A 149 9.17 14.93 11.48
CA ALA A 149 9.49 15.13 10.08
C ALA A 149 10.58 16.21 9.89
N GLY A 150 11.44 16.05 8.90
CA GLY A 150 12.59 16.91 8.64
C GLY A 150 13.78 16.67 9.58
N SER A 151 13.72 15.71 10.51
CA SER A 151 14.87 15.39 11.36
C SER A 151 16.00 14.79 10.53
N VAL A 152 17.21 15.32 10.68
CA VAL A 152 18.46 14.81 10.08
C VAL A 152 19.19 14.00 11.12
N ALA A 153 19.56 12.75 10.80
CA ALA A 153 20.03 11.80 11.80
C ALA A 153 21.13 10.87 11.28
N LEU A 154 21.93 10.32 12.21
CA LEU A 154 22.96 9.31 11.96
C LEU A 154 22.65 7.97 12.65
N ALA A 155 22.99 6.87 11.98
CA ALA A 155 23.00 5.53 12.56
C ALA A 155 23.84 4.55 11.72
N GLY A 156 24.73 3.82 12.37
CA GLY A 156 25.78 3.07 11.70
C GLY A 156 26.58 4.00 10.79
N PRO A 157 26.91 3.57 9.55
CA PRO A 157 27.58 4.41 8.55
C PRO A 157 26.61 5.32 7.78
N TYR A 158 25.35 5.42 8.21
CA TYR A 158 24.30 6.11 7.44
C TYR A 158 23.92 7.46 8.05
N SER A 159 23.72 8.44 7.17
CA SER A 159 22.90 9.62 7.41
C SER A 159 21.55 9.50 6.71
N GLY A 160 20.56 10.28 7.13
CA GLY A 160 19.18 10.19 6.64
C GLY A 160 18.32 11.35 7.10
N VAL A 161 17.24 11.60 6.36
CA VAL A 161 16.24 12.62 6.67
C VAL A 161 14.87 11.98 6.81
N TYR A 162 14.22 12.18 7.95
CA TYR A 162 12.89 11.65 8.22
C TYR A 162 11.83 12.41 7.39
N PRO A 163 11.12 11.78 6.42
CA PRO A 163 10.15 12.47 5.57
C PRO A 163 8.84 12.78 6.30
N ARG A 164 8.54 12.04 7.36
CA ARG A 164 7.32 12.14 8.18
C ARG A 164 7.63 11.79 9.62
N GLU A 165 6.68 12.09 10.51
CA GLU A 165 6.77 11.63 11.89
C GLU A 165 6.69 10.10 11.96
N SER A 166 7.66 9.47 12.62
CA SER A 166 7.71 8.02 12.83
C SER A 166 8.51 7.66 14.09
N PRO A 167 8.35 6.45 14.66
CA PRO A 167 9.32 5.91 15.60
C PRO A 167 10.71 5.79 14.95
N GLY A 168 11.78 5.86 15.73
CA GLY A 168 13.15 5.78 15.21
C GLY A 168 14.23 5.75 16.28
N GLY A 169 15.27 4.94 16.05
CA GLY A 169 16.43 4.82 16.95
C GLY A 169 17.68 5.55 16.48
N TRP A 170 17.58 6.39 15.44
CA TRP A 170 18.74 7.14 14.92
C TRP A 170 19.03 8.35 15.80
N GLN A 171 20.30 8.74 15.84
CA GLN A 171 20.78 9.88 16.61
C GLN A 171 20.55 11.18 15.83
N LEU A 172 19.76 12.10 16.39
CA LEU A 172 19.30 13.31 15.71
C LEU A 172 20.36 14.42 15.80
N LEU A 173 20.88 14.85 14.65
CA LEU A 173 21.87 15.93 14.55
C LEU A 173 21.25 17.32 14.39
N GLY A 174 20.10 17.38 13.71
CA GLY A 174 19.48 18.65 13.34
C GLY A 174 18.18 18.47 12.62
N ARG A 175 17.71 19.54 11.99
CA ARG A 175 16.44 19.59 11.26
C ARG A 175 16.59 20.34 9.94
N THR A 176 15.82 19.93 8.96
CA THR A 176 15.68 20.60 7.65
C THR A 176 14.22 20.89 7.36
N ASP A 177 13.96 21.99 6.64
CA ASP A 177 12.67 22.33 6.06
C ASP A 177 12.55 21.84 4.61
N ALA A 178 13.62 21.25 4.05
CA ALA A 178 13.60 20.67 2.72
C ALA A 178 12.58 19.51 2.69
N PRO A 179 11.52 19.61 1.87
CA PRO A 179 10.58 18.51 1.70
C PRO A 179 11.25 17.37 0.94
N VAL A 180 11.71 16.35 1.66
CA VAL A 180 12.34 15.16 1.08
C VAL A 180 11.35 14.22 0.37
N TRP A 181 10.05 14.40 0.63
CA TRP A 181 8.95 13.70 -0.02
C TRP A 181 7.83 14.68 -0.39
N ASP A 182 7.43 14.67 -1.66
CA ASP A 182 6.35 15.52 -2.19
C ASP A 182 5.76 14.92 -3.48
N VAL A 183 4.56 14.34 -3.36
CA VAL A 183 3.87 13.63 -4.46
C VAL A 183 3.46 14.52 -5.63
N THR A 184 3.54 15.85 -5.49
CA THR A 184 3.19 16.79 -6.57
C THR A 184 4.35 17.02 -7.55
N ARG A 185 5.55 16.54 -7.22
CA ARG A 185 6.76 16.66 -8.06
C ARG A 185 6.83 15.58 -9.11
N GLU A 186 7.54 15.88 -10.19
CA GLU A 186 7.97 14.88 -11.18
C GLU A 186 8.78 13.75 -10.53
N ARG A 187 9.65 14.08 -9.56
CA ARG A 187 10.33 13.14 -8.67
C ARG A 187 9.81 13.31 -7.24
N PRO A 188 8.90 12.44 -6.78
CA PRO A 188 8.31 12.55 -5.45
C PRO A 188 9.34 12.50 -4.32
N ALA A 189 10.30 11.58 -4.42
CA ALA A 189 11.46 11.56 -3.54
C ALA A 189 12.48 12.60 -3.99
N LEU A 190 12.88 13.48 -3.08
CA LEU A 190 13.96 14.45 -3.34
C LEU A 190 15.28 13.73 -3.60
N LEU A 191 15.51 12.62 -2.89
CA LEU A 191 16.75 11.85 -2.92
C LEU A 191 16.46 10.47 -3.52
N LEU A 192 17.18 10.10 -4.57
CA LEU A 192 17.05 8.80 -5.23
C LEU A 192 18.39 8.05 -5.22
N PRO A 193 18.39 6.70 -5.30
CA PRO A 193 19.61 5.91 -5.35
C PRO A 193 20.59 6.44 -6.39
N GLY A 194 21.83 6.66 -5.95
CA GLY A 194 22.90 7.19 -6.78
C GLY A 194 22.96 8.72 -6.91
N ASP A 195 22.07 9.50 -6.28
CA ASP A 195 22.28 10.95 -6.11
C ASP A 195 23.42 11.21 -5.10
N THR A 196 24.12 12.33 -5.27
CA THR A 196 25.06 12.85 -4.26
C THR A 196 24.36 13.93 -3.45
N VAL A 197 24.64 14.00 -2.15
CA VAL A 197 24.04 14.97 -1.22
C VAL A 197 25.14 15.73 -0.50
N ARG A 198 24.92 17.03 -0.33
CA ARG A 198 25.72 17.89 0.54
C ARG A 198 24.82 18.53 1.58
N PHE A 199 25.10 18.28 2.85
CA PHE A 199 24.44 19.01 3.92
C PHE A 199 25.10 20.36 4.12
N THR A 200 24.31 21.43 4.19
CA THR A 200 24.81 22.78 4.44
C THR A 200 24.27 23.27 5.79
N SER A 201 25.11 23.96 6.58
CA SER A 201 24.66 24.53 7.86
C SER A 201 23.89 25.81 7.61
N THR A 202 22.71 25.97 8.24
CA THR A 202 21.94 27.21 8.24
C THR A 202 21.67 27.69 9.67
N ALA A 203 21.62 29.00 9.86
CA ALA A 203 21.31 29.62 11.15
C ALA A 203 19.79 29.61 11.47
N ALA A 204 18.94 29.46 10.45
CA ALA A 204 17.49 29.40 10.61
C ALA A 204 16.85 28.60 9.47
N LEU A 205 15.74 27.93 9.78
CA LEU A 205 14.87 27.31 8.77
C LEU A 205 13.90 28.36 8.22
N SER A 206 13.73 28.37 6.91
CA SER A 206 12.75 29.21 6.24
C SER A 206 11.38 28.59 6.47
N ARG A 207 10.54 29.23 7.27
CA ARG A 207 9.21 28.73 7.57
C ARG A 207 8.29 28.85 6.34
N ALA A 208 8.45 27.99 5.35
CA ALA A 208 7.44 27.70 4.34
C ALA A 208 6.55 26.58 4.90
N PRO A 209 5.20 26.68 4.81
CA PRO A 209 4.33 25.67 5.39
C PRO A 209 4.49 24.38 4.59
N VAL A 210 5.14 23.39 5.19
CA VAL A 210 4.92 22.00 4.84
C VAL A 210 3.44 21.75 5.12
N SER A 211 2.65 21.59 4.07
CA SER A 211 1.25 21.19 4.23
C SER A 211 1.26 19.76 4.76
N ALA A 212 1.25 19.63 6.08
CA ALA A 212 0.88 18.38 6.71
C ALA A 212 -0.52 18.00 6.18
N PRO A 213 -0.78 16.73 5.82
CA PRO A 213 -2.15 16.28 5.73
C PRO A 213 -2.83 16.61 7.07
N PRO A 214 -4.07 17.13 7.07
CA PRO A 214 -4.71 17.57 8.29
C PRO A 214 -4.73 16.41 9.30
N PRO A 215 -4.43 16.67 10.59
CA PRO A 215 -4.55 15.64 11.61
C PRO A 215 -5.99 15.11 11.58
N ALA A 216 -6.14 13.78 11.67
CA ALA A 216 -7.45 13.14 11.81
C ALA A 216 -8.24 13.88 12.90
N ALA A 217 -9.34 14.53 12.50
CA ALA A 217 -10.14 15.32 13.39
C ALA A 217 -10.74 14.39 14.46
N VAL A 218 -10.28 14.57 15.70
CA VAL A 218 -11.05 14.13 16.87
C VAL A 218 -12.33 14.95 16.86
N PRO A 219 -13.52 14.33 16.86
CA PRO A 219 -14.77 15.08 16.78
C PRO A 219 -14.91 16.00 18.01
N PRO A 220 -15.13 17.30 17.82
CA PRO A 220 -15.46 18.18 18.93
C PRO A 220 -16.84 17.81 19.49
N THR A 221 -16.90 17.72 20.81
CA THR A 221 -18.13 17.57 21.57
C THR A 221 -18.96 18.85 21.51
N SER A 222 -20.21 18.70 21.06
CA SER A 222 -21.34 19.64 21.08
C SER A 222 -21.34 20.82 20.08
N PRO A 223 -22.50 21.08 19.42
CA PRO A 223 -22.64 22.12 18.40
C PRO A 223 -22.96 23.50 18.99
N ALA A 224 -22.30 24.53 18.47
CA ALA A 224 -22.71 25.93 18.63
C ALA A 224 -23.71 26.33 17.52
N PRO A 225 -24.66 27.26 17.78
CA PRO A 225 -25.75 27.57 16.87
C PRO A 225 -25.33 28.43 15.66
N PRO A 226 -26.05 28.36 14.52
CA PRO A 226 -25.68 29.08 13.31
C PRO A 226 -26.01 30.58 13.38
N SER A 227 -25.12 31.40 12.82
CA SER A 227 -25.36 32.83 12.54
C SER A 227 -25.92 33.00 11.11
N PRO A 228 -26.72 34.06 10.85
CA PRO A 228 -27.64 34.12 9.71
C PRO A 228 -27.00 34.54 8.38
N THR A 229 -27.52 33.97 7.29
CA THR A 229 -27.21 34.26 5.89
C THR A 229 -27.89 35.57 5.42
N PRO A 230 -27.25 36.40 4.57
CA PRO A 230 -27.88 37.61 4.00
C PRO A 230 -28.92 37.28 2.90
N PRO A 231 -29.87 38.21 2.61
CA PRO A 231 -31.00 37.95 1.73
C PRO A 231 -30.64 38.00 0.23
N PRO A 232 -31.45 37.36 -0.64
CA PRO A 232 -31.22 37.33 -2.09
C PRO A 232 -31.74 38.62 -2.76
N THR A 233 -30.97 39.13 -3.72
CA THR A 233 -31.43 40.14 -4.67
C THR A 233 -32.19 39.48 -5.83
N ALA A 234 -33.45 39.87 -6.00
CA ALA A 234 -34.21 39.79 -7.25
C ALA A 234 -33.43 40.52 -8.36
N GLY A 235 -33.48 40.19 -9.64
CA GLY A 235 -34.42 39.46 -10.47
C GLY A 235 -34.41 40.18 -11.82
N VAL A 236 -34.15 39.49 -12.93
CA VAL A 236 -34.42 40.00 -14.28
C VAL A 236 -34.88 38.85 -15.16
N ASP A 237 -35.98 39.12 -15.85
CA ASP A 237 -36.87 38.24 -16.59
C ASP A 237 -36.27 37.53 -17.81
N HIS A 238 -36.91 36.40 -18.10
CA HIS A 238 -36.82 35.64 -19.33
C HIS A 238 -37.41 36.39 -20.53
N SER A 239 -36.71 36.39 -21.68
CA SER A 239 -37.28 36.01 -22.98
C SER A 239 -36.25 36.13 -24.09
N SER A 240 -35.97 35.02 -24.80
CA SER A 240 -35.84 34.95 -26.26
C SER A 240 -35.18 33.64 -26.71
N CYS A 241 -36.04 32.68 -27.07
CA CYS A 241 -36.05 31.94 -28.33
C CYS A 241 -34.73 31.38 -28.91
N CYS A 242 -34.60 30.05 -28.81
CA CYS A 242 -34.27 29.10 -29.89
C CYS A 242 -33.15 29.49 -30.85
N HIS A 243 -31.95 28.92 -30.70
CA HIS A 243 -31.09 28.47 -31.82
C HIS A 243 -30.22 27.29 -31.34
N ASP A 244 -30.21 26.25 -32.16
CA ASP A 244 -29.52 24.97 -31.98
C ASP A 244 -28.00 25.09 -32.10
N ASP A 245 -27.28 24.49 -31.15
CA ASP A 245 -25.98 23.82 -31.36
C ASP A 245 -25.63 22.96 -30.12
N PRO A 246 -25.36 21.64 -30.25
CA PRO A 246 -25.03 20.81 -29.10
C PRO A 246 -23.54 20.93 -28.75
N VAL A 247 -23.24 21.57 -27.62
CA VAL A 247 -21.95 21.44 -26.94
C VAL A 247 -21.86 20.03 -26.33
N PRO A 248 -20.80 19.23 -26.58
CA PRO A 248 -20.59 17.98 -25.87
C PRO A 248 -20.12 18.32 -24.44
N GLY A 249 -20.97 18.04 -23.44
CA GLY A 249 -20.57 18.15 -22.03
C GLY A 249 -21.61 18.72 -21.06
N SER A 250 -22.81 19.10 -21.49
CA SER A 250 -23.87 19.53 -20.55
C SER A 250 -24.86 18.39 -20.28
N ASN A 251 -24.54 17.56 -19.28
CA ASN A 251 -25.57 16.73 -18.64
C ASN A 251 -26.64 17.65 -18.07
N ARG A 252 -27.89 17.40 -18.46
CA ARG A 252 -29.07 18.08 -17.91
C ARG A 252 -29.15 17.75 -16.40
N CYS A 253 -29.23 18.80 -15.60
CA CYS A 253 -29.41 18.80 -14.14
C CYS A 253 -28.20 18.26 -13.34
N GLY A 254 -27.57 19.13 -12.55
CA GLY A 254 -26.30 18.90 -11.84
C GLY A 254 -26.35 17.91 -10.67
N GLN A 255 -26.83 16.69 -10.90
CA GLN A 255 -26.64 15.58 -9.97
C GLN A 255 -25.37 14.81 -10.34
N GLN A 256 -24.39 14.83 -9.45
CA GLN A 256 -23.14 14.13 -9.62
C GLN A 256 -23.39 12.62 -9.49
N LEU A 257 -23.26 11.88 -10.60
CA LEU A 257 -23.33 10.42 -10.59
C LEU A 257 -22.23 9.85 -9.69
N GLY A 258 -22.56 8.89 -8.84
CA GLY A 258 -21.59 8.36 -7.89
C GLY A 258 -22.16 7.39 -6.86
N LEU A 259 -21.34 7.08 -5.86
CA LEU A 259 -21.71 6.29 -4.70
C LEU A 259 -21.45 7.12 -3.44
N GLU A 260 -22.51 7.41 -2.68
CA GLU A 260 -22.39 7.99 -1.34
C GLU A 260 -22.13 6.88 -0.33
N VAL A 261 -21.09 7.04 0.49
CA VAL A 261 -20.77 6.14 1.59
C VAL A 261 -21.67 6.50 2.76
N VAL A 262 -22.70 5.70 3.00
CA VAL A 262 -23.56 5.85 4.19
C VAL A 262 -22.80 5.37 5.44
N SER A 263 -21.96 4.33 5.29
CA SER A 263 -21.08 3.81 6.34
C SER A 263 -19.96 2.98 5.74
N GLY A 264 -18.71 3.30 6.09
CA GLY A 264 -17.52 2.52 5.68
C GLY A 264 -17.38 1.16 6.38
N GLY A 265 -18.22 0.87 7.37
CA GLY A 265 -18.15 -0.39 8.12
C GLY A 265 -16.91 -0.45 9.00
N ALA A 266 -16.31 -1.64 9.14
CA ALA A 266 -15.06 -1.79 9.90
C ALA A 266 -13.88 -1.08 9.22
N GLN A 267 -13.81 -1.19 7.89
CA GLN A 267 -12.89 -0.46 7.03
C GLN A 267 -13.35 -0.64 5.58
N ALA A 268 -13.31 0.46 4.81
CA ALA A 268 -13.50 0.44 3.37
C ALA A 268 -12.45 1.36 2.72
N LEU A 269 -11.77 0.85 1.70
CA LEU A 269 -10.67 1.53 1.01
C LEU A 269 -10.92 1.50 -0.50
N VAL A 270 -10.45 2.51 -1.22
CA VAL A 270 -10.34 2.41 -2.67
C VAL A 270 -9.08 1.63 -3.01
N GLN A 271 -9.22 0.60 -3.85
CA GLN A 271 -8.11 -0.26 -4.26
C GLN A 271 -8.18 -0.54 -5.76
N ASP A 272 -7.05 -0.42 -6.44
CA ASP A 272 -6.82 -0.99 -7.77
C ASP A 272 -5.73 -2.10 -7.67
N LEU A 273 -4.98 -2.38 -8.74
CA LEU A 273 -3.89 -3.36 -8.69
C LEU A 273 -2.61 -2.84 -7.99
N GLY A 274 -2.58 -1.57 -7.60
CA GLY A 274 -1.46 -0.92 -6.92
C GLY A 274 -0.60 -0.05 -7.85
N ARG A 275 0.41 0.56 -7.24
CA ARG A 275 1.38 1.52 -7.81
C ARG A 275 2.70 0.84 -8.13
N GLY A 276 2.66 -0.15 -9.02
CA GLY A 276 3.87 -0.79 -9.53
C GLY A 276 4.77 0.25 -10.23
N GLY A 277 6.08 0.18 -9.97
CA GLY A 277 7.08 1.13 -10.49
C GLY A 277 7.48 2.23 -9.51
N ALA A 278 6.76 2.40 -8.39
CA ALA A 278 7.09 3.37 -7.35
C ALA A 278 8.13 2.85 -6.33
N GLU A 279 8.57 1.58 -6.46
CA GLU A 279 9.40 0.92 -5.45
C GLU A 279 10.78 1.58 -5.31
N GLY A 280 11.34 2.11 -6.40
CA GLY A 280 12.60 2.86 -6.37
C GLY A 280 12.56 4.14 -5.53
N ALA A 281 11.36 4.62 -5.17
CA ALA A 281 11.15 5.79 -4.31
C ALA A 281 10.78 5.42 -2.86
N GLY A 282 10.93 4.15 -2.48
CA GLY A 282 10.61 3.68 -1.12
C GLY A 282 9.12 3.37 -0.89
N VAL A 283 8.31 3.26 -1.96
CA VAL A 283 6.85 3.09 -1.87
C VAL A 283 6.44 1.67 -2.24
N SER A 284 5.66 1.03 -1.36
CA SER A 284 5.07 -0.28 -1.64
C SER A 284 4.07 -0.20 -2.80
N ALA A 285 3.88 -1.29 -3.55
CA ALA A 285 2.87 -1.32 -4.60
C ALA A 285 1.45 -1.15 -4.04
N SER A 286 1.18 -1.57 -2.79
CA SER A 286 -0.17 -1.60 -2.21
C SER A 286 -1.16 -2.36 -3.12
N GLY A 287 -2.40 -1.87 -3.24
CA GLY A 287 -3.45 -2.45 -4.07
C GLY A 287 -4.24 -3.56 -3.37
N ALA A 288 -5.10 -4.23 -4.13
CA ALA A 288 -5.89 -5.35 -3.63
C ALA A 288 -5.01 -6.53 -3.20
N LEU A 289 -5.29 -7.06 -2.01
CA LEU A 289 -4.68 -8.28 -1.49
C LEU A 289 -5.16 -9.52 -2.24
N ASP A 290 -6.46 -9.63 -2.46
CA ASP A 290 -7.09 -10.68 -3.27
C ASP A 290 -7.40 -10.15 -4.67
N ARG A 291 -6.32 -10.05 -5.45
CA ARG A 291 -6.34 -9.58 -6.85
C ARG A 291 -7.30 -10.40 -7.74
N PRO A 292 -7.40 -11.74 -7.64
CA PRO A 292 -8.39 -12.50 -8.40
C PRO A 292 -9.83 -12.03 -8.16
N SER A 293 -10.22 -11.80 -6.91
CA SER A 293 -11.55 -11.28 -6.57
C SER A 293 -11.79 -9.87 -7.13
N LEU A 294 -10.84 -8.94 -6.99
CA LEU A 294 -10.93 -7.61 -7.62
C LEU A 294 -11.17 -7.71 -9.14
N ARG A 295 -10.37 -8.52 -9.83
CA ARG A 295 -10.50 -8.72 -11.29
C ARG A 295 -11.85 -9.33 -11.65
N ALA A 296 -12.34 -10.27 -10.85
CA ALA A 296 -13.65 -10.89 -11.04
C ALA A 296 -14.79 -9.86 -10.89
N ALA A 297 -14.73 -8.98 -9.89
CA ALA A 297 -15.74 -7.93 -9.70
C ALA A 297 -15.77 -6.96 -10.88
N ASN A 298 -14.60 -6.49 -11.32
CA ASN A 298 -14.48 -5.61 -12.48
C ASN A 298 -15.01 -6.25 -13.76
N ARG A 299 -14.67 -7.53 -14.03
CA ARG A 299 -15.19 -8.25 -15.19
C ARG A 299 -16.71 -8.35 -15.17
N ALA A 300 -17.31 -8.62 -14.00
CA ALA A 300 -18.77 -8.77 -13.88
C ALA A 300 -19.54 -7.53 -14.34
N VAL A 301 -19.01 -6.33 -14.09
CA VAL A 301 -19.62 -5.03 -14.49
C VAL A 301 -19.10 -4.48 -15.83
N GLY A 302 -18.21 -5.21 -16.51
CA GLY A 302 -17.63 -4.85 -17.80
C GLY A 302 -16.52 -3.81 -17.74
N ASN A 303 -15.85 -3.64 -16.60
CA ASN A 303 -14.69 -2.76 -16.45
C ASN A 303 -13.38 -3.42 -16.95
N PRO A 304 -12.34 -2.61 -17.26
CA PRO A 304 -10.96 -3.08 -17.25
C PRO A 304 -10.65 -3.81 -15.93
N THR A 305 -9.91 -4.92 -15.99
CA THR A 305 -9.71 -5.80 -14.82
C THR A 305 -8.91 -5.16 -13.69
N ASP A 306 -8.23 -4.05 -13.97
CA ASP A 306 -7.40 -3.26 -13.08
C ASP A 306 -8.08 -1.96 -12.59
N ALA A 307 -9.34 -1.71 -12.97
CA ALA A 307 -10.07 -0.54 -12.52
C ALA A 307 -10.22 -0.51 -10.98
N ALA A 308 -10.27 0.69 -10.41
CA ALA A 308 -10.41 0.87 -8.97
C ALA A 308 -11.81 0.44 -8.48
N VAL A 309 -11.81 -0.27 -7.36
CA VAL A 309 -13.00 -0.79 -6.65
C VAL A 309 -12.94 -0.40 -5.18
N ILE A 310 -14.01 -0.69 -4.44
CA ILE A 310 -14.00 -0.57 -2.97
C ILE A 310 -13.62 -1.93 -2.37
N GLU A 311 -12.49 -2.02 -1.66
CA GLU A 311 -12.15 -3.15 -0.79
C GLU A 311 -12.80 -2.91 0.58
N SER A 312 -13.64 -3.83 1.04
CA SER A 312 -14.41 -3.73 2.29
C SER A 312 -14.13 -4.90 3.22
N VAL A 313 -13.94 -4.60 4.50
CA VAL A 313 -13.78 -5.58 5.59
C VAL A 313 -15.13 -5.94 6.25
N GLY A 314 -16.24 -5.40 5.75
CA GLY A 314 -17.60 -5.73 6.17
C GLY A 314 -18.34 -4.58 6.85
N GLY A 315 -19.68 -4.62 6.77
CA GLY A 315 -20.56 -3.58 7.32
C GLY A 315 -20.69 -2.33 6.44
N LEU A 316 -20.27 -2.41 5.18
CA LEU A 316 -20.32 -1.32 4.21
C LEU A 316 -21.78 -1.02 3.82
N ARG A 317 -22.12 0.27 3.77
CA ARG A 317 -23.39 0.76 3.23
C ARG A 317 -23.14 1.87 2.22
N LEU A 318 -23.67 1.69 1.01
CA LEU A 318 -23.52 2.63 -0.11
C LEU A 318 -24.90 3.06 -0.59
N ARG A 319 -25.07 4.34 -0.90
CA ARG A 319 -26.26 4.87 -1.57
C ARG A 319 -25.90 5.30 -2.99
N ALA A 320 -26.70 4.88 -3.96
CA ALA A 320 -26.52 5.28 -5.34
C ALA A 320 -26.90 6.76 -5.53
N ARG A 321 -26.04 7.52 -6.21
CA ARG A 321 -26.34 8.83 -6.79
C ARG A 321 -26.47 8.63 -8.29
N GLY A 322 -27.70 8.63 -8.78
CA GLY A 322 -28.09 8.17 -10.11
C GLY A 322 -28.05 6.64 -10.28
N PRO A 323 -28.51 6.12 -11.43
CA PRO A 323 -28.51 4.68 -11.71
C PRO A 323 -27.08 4.10 -11.78
N GLN A 324 -26.86 2.95 -11.13
CA GLN A 324 -25.57 2.27 -11.07
C GLN A 324 -25.69 0.77 -11.34
N VAL A 325 -24.61 0.14 -11.84
CA VAL A 325 -24.48 -1.33 -11.94
C VAL A 325 -23.26 -1.76 -11.14
N LEU A 326 -23.47 -2.65 -10.18
CA LEU A 326 -22.44 -3.12 -9.24
C LEU A 326 -22.27 -4.64 -9.29
N ALA A 327 -21.12 -5.11 -8.83
CA ALA A 327 -20.88 -6.52 -8.48
C ALA A 327 -20.01 -6.61 -7.23
N VAL A 328 -20.22 -7.65 -6.42
CA VAL A 328 -19.45 -7.90 -5.19
C VAL A 328 -18.82 -9.28 -5.23
N THR A 329 -17.51 -9.39 -5.02
CA THR A 329 -16.75 -10.66 -4.97
C THR A 329 -15.88 -10.75 -3.70
N GLY A 330 -15.13 -11.84 -3.54
CA GLY A 330 -14.32 -12.10 -2.34
C GLY A 330 -15.17 -12.60 -1.18
N ALA A 331 -14.81 -12.21 0.04
CA ALA A 331 -15.54 -12.50 1.28
C ALA A 331 -16.83 -11.67 1.39
N ALA A 332 -17.77 -11.90 0.47
CA ALA A 332 -19.04 -11.20 0.46
C ALA A 332 -19.98 -11.78 1.53
N GLY A 333 -20.30 -10.98 2.56
CA GLY A 333 -21.44 -11.25 3.43
C GLY A 333 -22.78 -11.05 2.69
N ASP A 334 -23.88 -11.19 3.43
CA ASP A 334 -25.23 -10.92 2.92
C ASP A 334 -25.33 -9.57 2.21
N LEU A 335 -25.77 -9.60 0.95
CA LEU A 335 -26.06 -8.41 0.14
C LEU A 335 -27.55 -8.08 0.20
N VAL A 336 -27.87 -6.86 0.61
CA VAL A 336 -29.26 -6.38 0.69
C VAL A 336 -29.36 -5.01 0.03
N VAL A 337 -30.21 -4.90 -0.99
CA VAL A 337 -30.55 -3.63 -1.61
C VAL A 337 -31.90 -3.18 -1.09
N ARG A 338 -31.94 -1.97 -0.53
CA ARG A 338 -33.17 -1.31 -0.10
C ARG A 338 -33.47 -0.15 -1.05
N PRO A 339 -34.72 0.00 -1.51
CA PRO A 339 -35.09 1.13 -2.34
C PRO A 339 -34.84 2.45 -1.61
N GLY A 340 -34.40 3.46 -2.36
CA GLY A 340 -34.48 4.83 -1.90
C GLY A 340 -35.93 5.19 -1.60
N GLY A 341 -36.23 5.61 -0.38
CA GLY A 341 -37.55 6.19 -0.10
C GLY A 341 -37.67 7.49 -0.89
N ASP A 342 -38.82 7.72 -1.54
CA ASP A 342 -39.12 9.01 -2.17
C ASP A 342 -38.74 10.13 -1.20
N GLY A 343 -37.77 10.97 -1.58
CA GLY A 343 -37.39 12.11 -0.75
C GLY A 343 -38.61 12.99 -0.44
N PRO A 344 -38.56 13.86 0.59
CA PRO A 344 -39.69 14.67 1.04
C PRO A 344 -40.16 15.77 0.04
N GLY A 345 -39.88 15.62 -1.25
CA GLY A 345 -40.25 16.55 -2.33
C GLY A 345 -41.11 15.94 -3.46
N ALA A 346 -41.49 14.66 -3.40
CA ALA A 346 -42.46 14.11 -4.34
C ALA A 346 -43.85 14.68 -4.04
N ARG A 347 -44.17 15.82 -4.67
CA ARG A 347 -45.51 16.41 -4.67
C ARG A 347 -46.51 15.34 -5.05
N ARG A 348 -47.38 15.00 -4.09
CA ARG A 348 -48.65 14.35 -4.38
C ARG A 348 -49.52 15.36 -5.12
N ASP A 349 -49.31 15.50 -6.42
CA ASP A 349 -50.29 16.14 -7.28
C ASP A 349 -51.44 15.15 -7.44
N GLY A 350 -52.43 15.31 -6.56
CA GLY A 350 -53.68 14.62 -6.60
C GLY A 350 -54.52 15.10 -7.78
N THR A 351 -54.68 14.22 -8.77
CA THR A 351 -55.88 14.17 -9.61
C THR A 351 -56.15 12.71 -9.95
N ASP A 352 -57.04 12.09 -9.17
CA ASP A 352 -57.59 10.77 -9.47
C ASP A 352 -58.59 10.89 -10.64
N GLY A 353 -58.23 10.29 -11.77
CA GLY A 353 -59.15 9.99 -12.88
C GLY A 353 -59.29 8.47 -13.03
N PRO A 354 -60.51 7.90 -13.10
CA PRO A 354 -60.69 6.46 -13.18
C PRO A 354 -60.59 6.02 -14.65
N GLY A 355 -59.45 5.47 -15.04
CA GLY A 355 -59.29 4.93 -16.39
C GLY A 355 -57.88 4.41 -16.69
N ALA A 356 -57.72 3.09 -16.61
CA ALA A 356 -56.60 2.34 -17.20
C ALA A 356 -55.17 2.74 -16.74
N ARG A 357 -54.86 2.58 -15.45
CA ARG A 357 -53.49 2.20 -15.05
C ARG A 357 -53.43 0.67 -14.97
N ARG A 358 -52.75 0.03 -15.92
CA ARG A 358 -52.11 -1.27 -15.64
C ARG A 358 -51.24 -1.06 -14.38
N PRO A 359 -51.18 -2.01 -13.45
CA PRO A 359 -50.29 -1.88 -12.29
C PRO A 359 -48.85 -1.94 -12.79
N GLY A 360 -48.26 -0.79 -13.10
CA GLY A 360 -46.84 -0.67 -13.38
C GLY A 360 -46.11 -0.81 -12.06
N ASN A 361 -45.65 -2.04 -11.75
CA ASN A 361 -44.52 -2.46 -10.91
C ASN A 361 -43.96 -1.54 -9.79
N GLY A 362 -44.79 -0.72 -9.16
CA GLY A 362 -44.42 0.27 -8.13
C GLY A 362 -44.31 -0.31 -6.74
N ALA A 363 -43.45 -1.32 -6.57
CA ALA A 363 -43.00 -1.80 -5.27
C ALA A 363 -41.70 -2.58 -5.47
N HIS A 364 -40.58 -1.91 -5.72
CA HIS A 364 -39.30 -2.58 -5.58
C HIS A 364 -39.16 -2.95 -4.10
N GLY A 365 -39.39 -4.21 -3.74
CA GLY A 365 -39.14 -4.71 -2.40
C GLY A 365 -37.64 -4.77 -2.11
N VAL A 366 -37.29 -5.14 -0.88
CA VAL A 366 -35.90 -5.44 -0.52
C VAL A 366 -35.36 -6.55 -1.44
N ARG A 367 -34.28 -6.28 -2.18
CA ARG A 367 -33.63 -7.25 -3.10
C ARG A 367 -32.39 -7.85 -2.44
N ARG A 368 -32.04 -9.09 -2.79
CA ARG A 368 -30.84 -9.80 -2.30
C ARG A 368 -30.00 -10.30 -3.47
N PRO A 369 -29.07 -9.48 -3.99
CA PRO A 369 -28.17 -9.88 -5.07
C PRO A 369 -27.28 -11.05 -4.66
N ARG A 370 -26.81 -11.81 -5.65
CA ARG A 370 -25.83 -12.88 -5.44
C ARG A 370 -24.41 -12.33 -5.62
N PRO A 371 -23.45 -12.67 -4.73
CA PRO A 371 -22.05 -12.37 -4.97
C PRO A 371 -21.57 -12.92 -6.33
N GLY A 372 -20.71 -12.15 -7.02
CA GLY A 372 -20.19 -12.47 -8.35
C GLY A 372 -21.11 -12.12 -9.52
N GLU A 373 -22.40 -11.90 -9.28
CA GLU A 373 -23.36 -11.50 -10.31
C GLU A 373 -23.55 -9.98 -10.32
N PRO A 374 -23.64 -9.34 -11.50
CA PRO A 374 -23.93 -7.92 -11.59
C PRO A 374 -25.41 -7.63 -11.25
N PHE A 375 -25.65 -6.52 -10.55
CA PHE A 375 -26.99 -6.05 -10.19
C PHE A 375 -27.12 -4.53 -10.32
N ALA A 376 -28.34 -4.07 -10.58
CA ALA A 376 -28.66 -2.66 -10.73
C ALA A 376 -29.11 -2.01 -9.41
N LEU A 377 -28.72 -0.76 -9.23
CA LEU A 377 -29.23 0.17 -8.23
C LEU A 377 -29.86 1.36 -8.96
N ASP A 378 -31.09 1.70 -8.58
CA ASP A 378 -31.72 2.95 -9.01
C ASP A 378 -31.19 4.13 -8.17
N ASP A 379 -31.46 5.36 -8.60
CA ASP A 379 -31.08 6.53 -7.81
C ASP A 379 -31.69 6.47 -6.40
N GLY A 380 -30.85 6.71 -5.39
CA GLY A 380 -31.25 6.64 -3.98
C GLY A 380 -31.29 5.24 -3.37
N ASP A 381 -31.18 4.15 -4.15
CA ASP A 381 -31.08 2.78 -3.62
C ASP A 381 -29.87 2.65 -2.69
N GLU A 382 -30.06 1.92 -1.58
CA GLU A 382 -29.00 1.64 -0.61
C GLU A 382 -28.59 0.17 -0.68
N LEU A 383 -27.33 -0.08 -1.04
CA LEU A 383 -26.66 -1.37 -0.88
C LEU A 383 -26.13 -1.50 0.55
N ARG A 384 -26.45 -2.63 1.19
CA ARG A 384 -25.86 -3.08 2.45
C ARG A 384 -25.09 -4.37 2.23
N LEU A 385 -23.81 -4.35 2.56
CA LEU A 385 -22.93 -5.50 2.61
C LEU A 385 -22.67 -5.83 4.08
N ALA A 386 -23.20 -6.96 4.55
CA ALA A 386 -22.93 -7.44 5.90
C ALA A 386 -21.45 -7.84 6.08
N ALA A 387 -21.02 -7.99 7.33
CA ALA A 387 -19.74 -8.62 7.61
C ALA A 387 -19.75 -10.08 7.12
N PRO A 388 -18.65 -10.57 6.52
CA PRO A 388 -18.57 -11.95 6.09
C PRO A 388 -18.56 -12.93 7.26
N ALA A 389 -19.11 -14.13 7.06
CA ALA A 389 -18.96 -15.24 7.99
C ALA A 389 -17.59 -15.93 7.83
N ARG A 390 -17.03 -15.92 6.62
CA ARG A 390 -15.73 -16.52 6.26
C ARG A 390 -14.98 -15.58 5.33
N GLY A 391 -13.67 -15.50 5.50
CA GLY A 391 -12.82 -14.50 4.88
C GLY A 391 -12.93 -13.12 5.54
N VAL A 392 -12.26 -12.13 4.95
CA VAL A 392 -12.18 -10.75 5.49
C VAL A 392 -12.52 -9.71 4.44
N ARG A 393 -12.09 -9.88 3.19
CA ARG A 393 -12.09 -8.82 2.18
C ARG A 393 -13.06 -9.12 1.05
N ALA A 394 -14.05 -8.24 0.90
CA ALA A 394 -14.93 -8.18 -0.26
C ALA A 394 -14.52 -7.03 -1.20
N TYR A 395 -14.78 -7.19 -2.49
CA TYR A 395 -14.51 -6.17 -3.50
C TYR A 395 -15.81 -5.76 -4.17
N VAL A 396 -16.16 -4.47 -4.07
CA VAL A 396 -17.35 -3.88 -4.69
C VAL A 396 -16.92 -3.08 -5.91
N ALA A 397 -17.17 -3.63 -7.10
CA ALA A 397 -16.96 -2.92 -8.35
C ALA A 397 -18.25 -2.21 -8.77
N VAL A 398 -18.09 -1.04 -9.39
CA VAL A 398 -19.16 -0.29 -10.05
C VAL A 398 -18.77 -0.07 -11.50
N ARG A 399 -19.73 -0.21 -12.42
CA ARG A 399 -19.50 0.00 -13.84
C ARG A 399 -18.97 1.41 -14.10
N GLY A 400 -17.86 1.51 -14.84
CA GLY A 400 -17.11 2.74 -15.06
C GLY A 400 -15.92 2.93 -14.10
N GLY A 401 -15.88 2.16 -13.00
CA GLY A 401 -14.81 2.21 -11.99
C GLY A 401 -14.94 3.41 -11.05
N ILE A 402 -14.25 3.34 -9.91
CA ILE A 402 -14.14 4.46 -8.97
C ILE A 402 -13.11 5.47 -9.51
N ASP A 403 -13.54 6.69 -9.82
CA ASP A 403 -12.72 7.69 -10.53
C ASP A 403 -12.14 8.77 -9.61
N VAL A 404 -11.53 8.34 -8.51
CA VAL A 404 -10.75 9.24 -7.65
C VAL A 404 -9.41 9.59 -8.32
N PRO A 405 -8.79 10.75 -8.04
CA PRO A 405 -7.49 11.09 -8.62
C PRO A 405 -6.41 10.05 -8.28
N PRO A 406 -5.60 9.59 -9.25
CA PRO A 406 -4.49 8.68 -8.97
C PRO A 406 -3.33 9.41 -8.28
N VAL A 407 -2.66 8.71 -7.36
CA VAL A 407 -1.42 9.12 -6.70
C VAL A 407 -0.33 8.12 -7.10
N LEU A 408 0.72 8.60 -7.76
CA LEU A 408 1.79 7.77 -8.34
C LEU A 408 1.24 6.68 -9.28
N GLY A 409 0.33 7.07 -10.17
CA GLY A 409 -0.25 6.17 -11.18
C GLY A 409 -1.28 5.16 -10.67
N SER A 410 -1.64 5.20 -9.38
CA SER A 410 -2.61 4.28 -8.76
C SER A 410 -3.62 5.01 -7.88
N ARG A 411 -4.84 4.50 -7.81
CA ARG A 411 -5.93 4.92 -6.93
C ARG A 411 -5.98 4.11 -5.64
N ALA A 412 -5.06 3.17 -5.42
CA ALA A 412 -5.00 2.38 -4.19
C ALA A 412 -4.67 3.24 -2.97
N THR A 413 -5.31 2.92 -1.84
CA THR A 413 -4.92 3.43 -0.52
C THR A 413 -3.79 2.57 0.07
N ASP A 414 -2.63 3.17 0.33
CA ASP A 414 -1.54 2.56 1.12
C ASP A 414 -1.61 3.11 2.56
N VAL A 415 -1.99 2.26 3.51
CA VAL A 415 -2.20 2.68 4.91
C VAL A 415 -0.90 2.98 5.66
N LEU A 416 0.22 2.35 5.26
CA LEU A 416 1.52 2.58 5.90
C LEU A 416 2.12 3.89 5.40
N ALA A 417 2.17 4.04 4.08
CA ALA A 417 2.72 5.21 3.43
C ALA A 417 1.83 6.46 3.60
N GLY A 418 0.52 6.28 3.76
CA GLY A 418 -0.46 7.37 3.73
C GLY A 418 -0.61 7.94 2.32
N LEU A 419 -0.68 7.07 1.31
CA LEU A 419 -0.78 7.45 -0.10
C LEU A 419 -2.11 6.99 -0.71
N GLY A 420 -2.60 7.77 -1.66
CA GLY A 420 -3.89 7.52 -2.30
C GLY A 420 -5.06 8.12 -1.50
N PRO A 421 -6.29 7.71 -1.82
CA PRO A 421 -7.49 8.18 -1.13
C PRO A 421 -7.49 7.77 0.34
N ASP A 422 -8.04 8.62 1.21
CA ASP A 422 -8.26 8.29 2.61
C ASP A 422 -9.24 7.12 2.77
N PRO A 423 -9.18 6.37 3.90
CA PRO A 423 -10.21 5.39 4.24
C PRO A 423 -11.60 6.00 4.23
N LEU A 424 -12.56 5.30 3.62
CA LEU A 424 -13.88 5.83 3.32
C LEU A 424 -14.72 6.03 4.59
N GLY A 425 -15.17 7.26 4.80
CA GLY A 425 -16.02 7.71 5.89
C GLY A 425 -17.48 7.92 5.48
N SER A 426 -18.35 8.09 6.47
CA SER A 426 -19.76 8.43 6.23
C SER A 426 -19.86 9.84 5.61
N GLY A 427 -20.62 9.97 4.53
CA GLY A 427 -20.82 11.21 3.80
C GLY A 427 -19.90 11.39 2.60
N ASP A 428 -18.85 10.57 2.45
CA ASP A 428 -17.99 10.59 1.27
C ASP A 428 -18.79 10.26 0.00
N VAL A 429 -18.55 11.00 -1.08
CA VAL A 429 -19.17 10.73 -2.38
C VAL A 429 -18.08 10.34 -3.36
N LEU A 430 -18.12 9.08 -3.78
CA LEU A 430 -17.18 8.53 -4.74
C LEU A 430 -17.64 8.82 -6.17
N PRO A 431 -16.82 9.50 -6.99
CA PRO A 431 -17.11 9.66 -8.40
C PRO A 431 -17.03 8.30 -9.11
N VAL A 432 -17.95 8.08 -10.04
CA VAL A 432 -17.95 6.89 -10.90
C VAL A 432 -17.60 7.33 -12.33
N GLY A 433 -16.63 6.65 -12.94
CA GLY A 433 -16.16 6.95 -14.29
C GLY A 433 -17.24 6.68 -15.36
N ALA A 434 -17.09 7.29 -16.53
CA ALA A 434 -17.94 6.95 -17.66
C ALA A 434 -17.54 5.57 -18.22
N PRO A 435 -18.47 4.64 -18.42
CA PRO A 435 -18.15 3.35 -19.02
C PRO A 435 -17.76 3.52 -20.49
N ASP A 436 -16.82 2.70 -20.96
CA ASP A 436 -16.46 2.65 -22.37
C ASP A 436 -17.68 2.29 -23.24
N ARG A 437 -17.84 3.02 -24.34
CA ARG A 437 -18.95 2.80 -25.28
C ARG A 437 -18.81 1.44 -25.96
N GLY A 438 -19.91 0.71 -26.09
CA GLY A 438 -19.97 -0.56 -26.83
C GLY A 438 -19.64 -1.81 -26.01
N LEU A 439 -19.28 -1.69 -24.73
CA LEU A 439 -19.14 -2.84 -23.83
C LEU A 439 -20.51 -3.23 -23.24
N PRO A 440 -20.86 -4.53 -23.19
CA PRO A 440 -22.09 -4.96 -22.52
C PRO A 440 -22.10 -4.54 -21.04
N ALA A 441 -23.29 -4.21 -20.53
CA ALA A 441 -23.49 -3.74 -19.14
C ALA A 441 -23.10 -4.79 -18.10
N ALA A 442 -23.18 -6.06 -18.48
CA ALA A 442 -22.78 -7.23 -17.73
C ALA A 442 -22.00 -8.14 -18.67
N ALA A 443 -20.88 -8.70 -18.22
CA ALA A 443 -20.26 -9.78 -18.95
C ALA A 443 -21.21 -11.00 -18.91
N PRO A 444 -21.45 -11.70 -20.03
CA PRO A 444 -22.14 -12.98 -19.97
C PRO A 444 -21.38 -13.90 -19.02
N PRO A 445 -22.08 -14.72 -18.20
CA PRO A 445 -21.41 -15.67 -17.34
C PRO A 445 -20.48 -16.53 -18.21
N PRO A 446 -19.24 -16.81 -17.74
CA PRO A 446 -18.34 -17.68 -18.50
C PRO A 446 -19.04 -19.02 -18.77
N PRO A 447 -18.82 -19.66 -19.93
CA PRO A 447 -19.33 -21.01 -20.16
C PRO A 447 -18.82 -21.92 -19.02
N ALA A 448 -19.75 -22.62 -18.38
CA ALA A 448 -19.52 -23.35 -17.13
C ALA A 448 -18.41 -24.44 -17.21
N PRO A 449 -17.75 -24.74 -16.07
CA PRO A 449 -17.01 -23.82 -15.23
C PRO A 449 -15.53 -23.89 -15.62
N ALA A 450 -14.98 -22.80 -16.18
CA ALA A 450 -13.56 -22.58 -15.97
C ALA A 450 -13.38 -22.26 -14.48
N PRO A 451 -12.61 -23.03 -13.68
CA PRO A 451 -12.38 -22.68 -12.29
C PRO A 451 -11.83 -21.25 -12.25
N ALA A 452 -12.51 -20.36 -11.54
CA ALA A 452 -11.91 -19.09 -11.20
C ALA A 452 -10.66 -19.41 -10.36
N PRO A 453 -9.47 -18.91 -10.73
CA PRO A 453 -8.29 -19.14 -9.91
C PRO A 453 -8.49 -18.43 -8.56
N GLY A 454 -8.68 -19.20 -7.49
CA GLY A 454 -8.87 -18.70 -6.13
C GLY A 454 -9.87 -19.55 -5.32
N PRO A 455 -9.85 -19.45 -3.99
CA PRO A 455 -10.82 -20.14 -3.13
C PRO A 455 -12.24 -19.63 -3.40
N THR A 456 -13.21 -20.54 -3.45
CA THR A 456 -14.63 -20.19 -3.40
C THR A 456 -14.98 -19.62 -2.02
N PRO A 457 -16.09 -18.87 -1.86
CA PRO A 457 -16.49 -18.32 -0.56
C PRO A 457 -16.56 -19.36 0.58
N ASP A 458 -16.95 -20.59 0.25
CA ASP A 458 -17.03 -21.73 1.18
C ASP A 458 -15.66 -22.36 1.50
N GLU A 459 -14.59 -21.93 0.85
CA GLU A 459 -13.20 -22.33 1.12
C GLU A 459 -12.39 -21.24 1.83
N LEU A 460 -12.99 -20.05 2.06
CA LEU A 460 -12.31 -18.94 2.74
C LEU A 460 -12.06 -19.20 4.24
N PRO A 461 -10.96 -18.71 4.83
CA PRO A 461 -10.67 -18.97 6.24
C PRO A 461 -11.76 -18.46 7.20
N ALA A 462 -12.03 -19.19 8.28
CA ALA A 462 -12.95 -18.76 9.34
C ALA A 462 -12.25 -18.74 10.72
N PRO A 463 -12.73 -17.92 11.68
CA PRO A 463 -12.24 -17.96 13.05
C PRO A 463 -12.41 -19.35 13.67
N GLY A 464 -11.38 -19.83 14.37
CA GLY A 464 -11.36 -21.16 14.99
C GLY A 464 -11.01 -22.32 14.05
N GLU A 465 -10.93 -22.08 12.74
CA GLU A 465 -10.48 -23.08 11.77
C GLU A 465 -9.00 -22.89 11.41
N THR A 466 -8.35 -23.99 11.05
CA THR A 466 -6.97 -23.99 10.58
C THR A 466 -6.94 -23.96 9.06
N THR A 467 -6.31 -22.92 8.50
CA THR A 467 -6.01 -22.81 7.07
C THR A 467 -4.55 -23.17 6.83
N GLU A 468 -4.29 -24.03 5.85
CA GLU A 468 -2.92 -24.32 5.41
C GLU A 468 -2.45 -23.27 4.40
N LEU A 469 -1.26 -22.70 4.62
CA LEU A 469 -0.58 -21.84 3.66
C LEU A 469 0.74 -22.47 3.24
N THR A 470 0.96 -22.53 1.93
CA THR A 470 2.25 -22.99 1.39
C THR A 470 3.29 -21.86 1.45
N ILE A 471 4.48 -22.17 1.94
CA ILE A 471 5.61 -21.25 2.09
C ILE A 471 6.84 -21.73 1.32
N VAL A 472 7.71 -20.79 0.94
CA VAL A 472 9.05 -21.02 0.40
C VAL A 472 10.05 -20.55 1.46
N LEU A 473 10.98 -21.42 1.87
CA LEU A 473 12.02 -21.03 2.83
C LEU A 473 12.96 -19.98 2.24
N GLY A 474 13.51 -19.15 3.12
CA GLY A 474 14.46 -18.09 2.78
C GLY A 474 13.84 -16.69 2.76
N PRO A 475 14.69 -15.67 2.57
CA PRO A 475 16.12 -15.75 2.27
C PRO A 475 17.02 -15.95 3.51
N ARG A 476 16.46 -15.93 4.73
CA ARG A 476 17.20 -16.00 6.00
C ARG A 476 16.82 -17.20 6.85
N ASP A 477 16.42 -18.31 6.23
CA ASP A 477 16.26 -19.59 6.92
C ASP A 477 17.57 -20.06 7.57
N ASP A 478 18.73 -19.62 7.04
CA ASP A 478 20.06 -19.83 7.63
C ASP A 478 20.29 -19.16 9.00
N TRP A 479 19.32 -18.40 9.53
CA TRP A 479 19.33 -17.83 10.89
C TRP A 479 18.69 -18.73 11.94
N PHE A 480 18.13 -19.86 11.54
CA PHE A 480 17.33 -20.74 12.38
C PHE A 480 17.81 -22.18 12.24
N ASP A 481 17.76 -22.95 13.33
CA ASP A 481 18.07 -24.38 13.29
C ASP A 481 16.88 -25.20 12.77
N THR A 482 17.13 -26.47 12.45
CA THR A 482 16.08 -27.39 11.98
C THR A 482 14.92 -27.49 12.95
N ALA A 483 15.18 -27.51 14.26
CA ALA A 483 14.13 -27.57 15.28
C ALA A 483 13.20 -26.35 15.23
N THR A 484 13.73 -25.17 14.93
CA THR A 484 12.94 -23.95 14.75
C THR A 484 12.13 -23.97 13.44
N ILE A 485 12.67 -24.54 12.36
CA ILE A 485 11.90 -24.76 11.12
C ILE A 485 10.77 -25.78 11.34
N ASP A 486 11.05 -26.85 12.08
CA ASP A 486 10.04 -27.85 12.48
C ASP A 486 8.97 -27.20 13.37
N LEU A 487 9.35 -26.29 14.27
CA LEU A 487 8.41 -25.52 15.09
C LEU A 487 7.57 -24.55 14.26
N LEU A 488 8.16 -23.89 13.25
CA LEU A 488 7.45 -23.00 12.32
C LEU A 488 6.30 -23.72 11.60
N THR A 489 6.54 -24.96 11.18
CA THR A 489 5.62 -25.76 10.35
C THR A 489 4.75 -26.72 11.18
N GLY A 490 5.21 -27.08 12.37
CA GLY A 490 4.61 -28.08 13.25
C GLY A 490 3.52 -27.55 14.19
N GLN A 491 3.29 -26.24 14.24
CA GLN A 491 2.23 -25.63 15.07
C GLN A 491 1.19 -24.83 14.28
N ASP A 492 0.06 -24.56 14.93
CA ASP A 492 -1.00 -23.68 14.43
C ASP A 492 -0.81 -22.28 15.00
N TRP A 493 -0.50 -21.34 14.14
CA TRP A 493 -0.33 -19.94 14.49
C TRP A 493 -1.68 -19.21 14.54
N LEU A 494 -1.95 -18.52 15.63
CA LEU A 494 -3.16 -17.72 15.79
C LEU A 494 -2.98 -16.34 15.13
N VAL A 495 -3.91 -15.97 14.24
CA VAL A 495 -3.94 -14.61 13.67
C VAL A 495 -4.51 -13.65 14.71
N THR A 496 -3.69 -12.71 15.17
CA THR A 496 -4.10 -11.79 16.25
C THR A 496 -4.97 -10.63 15.75
N PRO A 497 -5.78 -10.00 16.63
CA PRO A 497 -6.55 -8.78 16.30
C PRO A 497 -5.70 -7.56 15.92
N ARG A 498 -4.38 -7.60 16.14
CA ARG A 498 -3.48 -6.54 15.69
C ARG A 498 -3.25 -6.58 14.18
N SER A 499 -3.67 -7.63 13.47
CA SER A 499 -3.41 -7.82 12.05
C SER A 499 -4.11 -6.79 11.17
N ASN A 500 -3.44 -6.34 10.10
CA ASN A 500 -3.98 -5.36 9.15
C ASN A 500 -3.33 -5.54 7.75
N ARG A 501 -3.54 -4.58 6.83
CA ARG A 501 -2.98 -4.63 5.46
C ARG A 501 -1.45 -4.57 5.39
N ILE A 502 -0.76 -4.16 6.46
CA ILE A 502 0.71 -4.15 6.54
C ILE A 502 1.21 -5.58 6.80
N GLY A 503 0.54 -6.31 7.69
CA GLY A 503 0.87 -7.70 7.95
C GLY A 503 -0.04 -8.37 8.97
N LEU A 504 -0.06 -9.70 8.92
CA LEU A 504 -0.67 -10.56 9.93
C LEU A 504 0.33 -10.78 11.06
N ARG A 505 -0.10 -10.59 12.30
CA ARG A 505 0.72 -10.79 13.48
C ARG A 505 0.30 -12.11 14.08
N LEU A 506 1.21 -13.07 14.04
CA LEU A 506 0.96 -14.45 14.41
C LEU A 506 1.40 -14.68 15.86
N ASP A 507 0.58 -15.45 16.59
CA ASP A 507 0.83 -15.82 17.97
C ASP A 507 0.92 -17.34 18.11
N GLY A 508 1.78 -17.81 19.00
CA GLY A 508 2.19 -19.21 19.11
C GLY A 508 3.45 -19.38 19.95
N GLU A 509 4.07 -20.55 19.89
CA GLU A 509 5.37 -20.79 20.49
C GLU A 509 6.46 -20.04 19.72
N ALA A 510 7.19 -19.17 20.43
CA ALA A 510 8.15 -18.24 19.83
C ALA A 510 9.34 -18.94 19.17
N LEU A 511 9.68 -18.50 17.96
CA LEU A 511 10.83 -18.99 17.21
C LEU A 511 12.13 -18.41 17.78
N THR A 512 13.17 -19.24 17.82
CA THR A 512 14.47 -18.83 18.35
C THR A 512 15.52 -18.75 17.25
N ARG A 513 16.22 -17.62 17.16
CA ARG A 513 17.38 -17.47 16.27
C ARG A 513 18.56 -18.29 16.81
N LEU A 514 19.45 -18.70 15.91
CA LEU A 514 20.73 -19.32 16.27
C LEU A 514 21.49 -18.47 17.31
N PRO A 515 22.20 -19.08 18.27
CA PRO A 515 22.89 -18.37 19.36
C PRO A 515 23.79 -17.23 18.89
N GLU A 516 24.57 -17.45 17.84
CA GLU A 516 25.49 -16.48 17.23
C GLU A 516 24.80 -15.34 16.45
N ARG A 517 23.49 -15.48 16.18
CA ARG A 517 22.67 -14.48 15.48
C ARG A 517 21.66 -13.77 16.40
N ARG A 518 21.58 -14.16 17.67
CA ARG A 518 20.55 -13.69 18.61
C ARG A 518 20.52 -12.17 18.74
N ASP A 519 21.68 -11.57 18.99
CA ASP A 519 21.86 -10.13 19.20
C ASP A 519 22.38 -9.40 17.95
N THR A 520 22.49 -10.12 16.83
CA THR A 520 22.99 -9.57 15.57
C THR A 520 21.87 -8.83 14.85
N GLU A 521 22.09 -7.56 14.55
CA GLU A 521 21.19 -6.77 13.71
C GLU A 521 21.41 -7.09 12.23
N LEU A 522 20.33 -7.39 11.50
CA LEU A 522 20.39 -7.61 10.06
C LEU A 522 20.33 -6.25 9.34
N PRO A 523 21.31 -5.91 8.50
CA PRO A 523 21.22 -4.73 7.64
C PRO A 523 19.94 -4.79 6.80
N SER A 524 19.30 -3.63 6.60
CA SER A 524 17.99 -3.58 5.93
C SER A 524 18.04 -4.17 4.53
N GLU A 525 17.09 -5.05 4.22
CA GLU A 525 16.98 -5.75 2.95
C GLU A 525 15.57 -5.70 2.40
N GLY A 526 15.44 -5.82 1.07
CA GLY A 526 14.15 -5.82 0.39
C GLY A 526 13.27 -6.98 0.86
N CYS A 527 11.99 -6.71 1.10
CA CYS A 527 10.98 -7.69 1.46
C CYS A 527 9.93 -7.82 0.37
N VAL A 528 9.32 -9.00 0.24
CA VAL A 528 8.18 -9.25 -0.65
C VAL A 528 6.87 -9.28 0.15
N THR A 529 5.76 -9.03 -0.52
CA THR A 529 4.44 -9.40 0.01
C THR A 529 4.41 -10.91 0.25
N GLY A 530 3.96 -11.34 1.42
CA GLY A 530 3.99 -12.73 1.87
C GLY A 530 5.23 -13.10 2.68
N ALA A 531 6.26 -12.24 2.78
CA ALA A 531 7.42 -12.49 3.62
C ALA A 531 7.03 -12.70 5.10
N ILE A 532 7.60 -13.72 5.74
CA ILE A 532 7.39 -14.08 7.14
C ILE A 532 8.63 -13.64 7.90
N GLN A 533 8.52 -12.48 8.53
CA GLN A 533 9.58 -11.87 9.29
C GLN A 533 9.54 -12.33 10.74
N VAL A 534 10.70 -12.58 11.36
CA VAL A 534 10.82 -13.02 12.77
C VAL A 534 11.55 -11.95 13.60
N PRO A 535 10.82 -11.09 14.33
CA PRO A 535 11.41 -10.10 15.24
C PRO A 535 12.10 -10.75 16.45
N PRO A 536 12.76 -9.97 17.33
CA PRO A 536 13.46 -10.50 18.50
C PRO A 536 12.57 -11.24 19.52
N ASP A 537 11.27 -10.98 19.53
CA ASP A 537 10.30 -11.70 20.37
C ASP A 537 9.97 -13.11 19.85
N GLY A 538 10.43 -13.46 18.64
CA GLY A 538 10.21 -14.76 18.02
C GLY A 538 8.81 -14.95 17.44
N LEU A 539 7.93 -13.94 17.48
CA LEU A 539 6.56 -14.04 17.00
C LEU A 539 6.46 -13.58 15.53
N PRO A 540 6.11 -14.46 14.58
CA PRO A 540 6.16 -14.12 13.17
C PRO A 540 5.20 -13.00 12.75
N VAL A 541 5.66 -12.17 11.82
CA VAL A 541 4.85 -11.18 11.11
C VAL A 541 4.86 -11.51 9.62
N LEU A 542 3.69 -11.87 9.08
CA LEU A 542 3.50 -12.16 7.67
C LEU A 542 3.10 -10.86 6.96
N PHE A 543 3.97 -10.34 6.09
CA PHE A 543 3.75 -9.09 5.37
C PHE A 543 2.66 -9.18 4.29
N LEU A 544 1.80 -8.18 4.25
CA LEU A 544 0.68 -8.04 3.32
C LEU A 544 0.87 -6.81 2.42
N ALA A 545 -0.13 -6.40 1.63
CA ALA A 545 0.06 -5.46 0.51
C ALA A 545 0.70 -4.11 0.86
N ASP A 546 0.50 -3.60 2.08
CA ASP A 546 1.04 -2.30 2.52
C ASP A 546 2.30 -2.47 3.39
N HIS A 547 3.04 -3.55 3.20
CA HIS A 547 4.29 -3.81 3.94
C HIS A 547 5.39 -2.79 3.58
N PRO A 548 6.33 -2.50 4.51
CA PRO A 548 7.50 -1.71 4.16
C PRO A 548 8.35 -2.45 3.11
N LEU A 549 8.90 -1.72 2.13
CA LEU A 549 9.75 -2.32 1.10
C LEU A 549 11.02 -2.96 1.66
N THR A 550 11.55 -2.43 2.76
CA THR A 550 12.78 -2.92 3.39
C THR A 550 12.57 -3.18 4.87
N GLY A 551 13.17 -4.26 5.38
CA GLY A 551 13.11 -4.64 6.80
C GLY A 551 14.47 -5.03 7.36
N GLY A 552 14.65 -4.87 8.68
CA GLY A 552 15.89 -5.21 9.41
C GLY A 552 15.80 -6.46 10.29
N TYR A 553 14.74 -7.25 10.16
CA TYR A 553 14.61 -8.54 10.85
C TYR A 553 14.64 -9.68 9.83
N PRO A 554 15.18 -10.85 10.20
CA PRO A 554 15.32 -11.99 9.29
C PRO A 554 13.95 -12.47 8.80
N VAL A 555 13.88 -12.71 7.50
CA VAL A 555 12.73 -13.36 6.85
C VAL A 555 13.04 -14.85 6.73
N ILE A 556 12.35 -15.66 7.52
CA ILE A 556 12.56 -17.12 7.61
C ILE A 556 12.00 -17.85 6.39
N ALA A 557 10.91 -17.33 5.83
CA ALA A 557 10.21 -17.87 4.69
C ALA A 557 9.32 -16.79 4.06
N ALA A 558 8.73 -17.06 2.90
CA ALA A 558 7.65 -16.27 2.33
C ALA A 558 6.49 -17.16 1.89
N VAL A 559 5.25 -16.73 2.10
CA VAL A 559 4.06 -17.35 1.50
C VAL A 559 4.22 -17.34 -0.01
N ALA A 560 3.97 -18.49 -0.64
CA ALA A 560 4.05 -18.63 -2.08
C ALA A 560 3.16 -17.61 -2.81
N ALA A 561 3.59 -17.12 -3.97
CA ALA A 561 2.94 -16.00 -4.64
C ALA A 561 1.45 -16.24 -4.95
N ASP A 562 1.08 -17.47 -5.28
CA ASP A 562 -0.30 -17.91 -5.55
C ASP A 562 -1.17 -18.06 -4.29
N GLN A 563 -0.57 -18.12 -3.11
CA GLN A 563 -1.25 -18.25 -1.81
C GLN A 563 -1.43 -16.91 -1.08
N VAL A 564 -0.82 -15.83 -1.57
CA VAL A 564 -1.00 -14.48 -1.01
C VAL A 564 -2.47 -14.03 -0.96
N PRO A 565 -3.32 -14.27 -2.00
CA PRO A 565 -4.75 -13.95 -1.91
C PRO A 565 -5.45 -14.66 -0.74
N LEU A 566 -5.15 -15.94 -0.50
CA LEU A 566 -5.71 -16.71 0.61
C LEU A 566 -5.22 -16.16 1.96
N ALA A 567 -3.93 -15.83 2.08
CA ALA A 567 -3.40 -15.17 3.27
C ALA A 567 -4.11 -13.82 3.54
N GLY A 568 -4.42 -13.07 2.48
CA GLY A 568 -5.22 -11.85 2.52
C GLY A 568 -6.67 -12.04 2.97
N GLN A 569 -7.15 -13.27 3.14
CA GLN A 569 -8.49 -13.57 3.61
C GLN A 569 -8.52 -14.11 5.05
N LEU A 570 -7.36 -14.22 5.74
CA LEU A 570 -7.31 -14.70 7.13
C LEU A 570 -7.88 -13.67 8.12
N PRO A 571 -9.00 -13.97 8.83
CA PRO A 571 -9.54 -13.11 9.87
C PRO A 571 -8.76 -13.24 11.17
N ALA A 572 -8.87 -12.24 12.05
CA ALA A 572 -8.45 -12.37 13.43
C ALA A 572 -9.19 -13.55 14.10
N GLY A 573 -8.46 -14.36 14.85
CA GLY A 573 -9.00 -15.58 15.48
C GLY A 573 -8.95 -16.82 14.60
N ALA A 574 -8.60 -16.72 13.30
CA ALA A 574 -8.27 -17.90 12.50
C ALA A 574 -6.91 -18.47 12.89
N ARG A 575 -6.70 -19.75 12.58
CA ARG A 575 -5.41 -20.42 12.75
C ARG A 575 -4.78 -20.66 11.39
N VAL A 576 -3.46 -20.60 11.32
CA VAL A 576 -2.70 -20.90 10.10
C VAL A 576 -1.63 -21.95 10.37
N ARG A 577 -1.59 -22.95 9.50
CA ARG A 577 -0.56 -23.99 9.43
C ARG A 577 0.33 -23.68 8.23
N LEU A 578 1.64 -23.69 8.43
CA LEU A 578 2.60 -23.38 7.37
C LEU A 578 3.22 -24.67 6.83
N THR A 579 3.14 -24.87 5.52
CA THR A 579 3.66 -26.07 4.85
C THR A 579 4.69 -25.67 3.80
N ILE A 580 5.87 -26.28 3.84
CA ILE A 580 6.96 -25.95 2.91
C ILE A 580 6.62 -26.46 1.50
N ARG A 581 6.75 -25.60 0.50
CA ARG A 581 6.70 -25.97 -0.92
C ARG A 581 7.96 -26.77 -1.24
N ASN A 582 7.80 -28.03 -1.60
CA ASN A 582 8.89 -28.80 -2.19
C ASN A 582 9.16 -28.28 -3.61
N THR A 583 10.13 -27.37 -3.76
CA THR A 583 10.55 -26.89 -5.08
C THR A 583 11.37 -27.98 -5.77
N PRO A 584 10.96 -28.49 -6.95
CA PRO A 584 11.78 -29.44 -7.71
C PRO A 584 13.02 -28.72 -8.24
N GLY A 585 14.20 -29.12 -7.75
CA GLY A 585 15.48 -28.47 -8.07
C GLY A 585 15.92 -27.58 -6.90
N GLY A 586 16.95 -28.03 -6.20
CA GLY A 586 17.46 -27.41 -4.98
C GLY A 586 17.91 -25.96 -5.12
N THR A 587 18.39 -25.42 -4.00
CA THR A 587 18.92 -24.07 -3.80
C THR A 587 19.63 -23.50 -5.05
N PRO A 588 19.29 -22.29 -5.52
CA PRO A 588 19.82 -21.68 -6.75
C PRO A 588 21.31 -21.29 -6.72
#